data_AF-A0A2N7PWT3-F1
#
_entry.id   AF-A0A2N7PWT3-F1
#
_cell.length_a   1.000
_cell.length_b   1.000
_cell.length_c   1.000
_cell.angle_alpha   90.00
_cell.angle_beta   90.00
_cell.angle_gamma   90.00
#
_symmetry.space_group_name_H-M   'P 1'
#
loop_
_entity.id
_entity.type
_entity.pdbx_description
1 polymer ?
#
loop_
_entity_poly.entity_id
_entity_poly.type
_entity_poly.pdbx_seq_one_letter_code
_entity_poly.pdbx_strand_id
1 'polypeptide(L)'
;MSKEHYHIHKLTGKIQTPKLLRKGNQASEFTFLALEEDMETLGFPKKLQEGWQDKAVGVFKELLDNNKALKTYMDICVRCGACTDKCQFFLGSGDIN
;
A
#
# COMPACT_ATOMS: atom_id res chain seq x y z
N MET A 1 8.57 -14.37 39.54
CA MET A 1 8.79 -13.36 38.47
C MET A 1 7.65 -12.37 38.53
N SER A 2 7.92 -11.13 38.96
CA SER A 2 6.90 -10.15 39.32
C SER A 2 6.08 -9.72 38.11
N LYS A 3 4.76 -9.74 38.26
CA LYS A 3 3.77 -9.31 37.25
C LYS A 3 3.63 -7.77 37.17
N GLU A 4 4.45 -7.02 37.90
CA GLU A 4 4.17 -5.63 38.28
C GLU A 4 4.57 -4.56 37.26
N HIS A 5 5.19 -4.90 36.13
CA HIS A 5 5.73 -3.89 35.22
C HIS A 5 5.25 -3.97 33.76
N TYR A 6 4.27 -4.81 33.42
CA TYR A 6 3.73 -4.84 32.06
C TYR A 6 2.51 -3.93 31.94
N HIS A 7 2.69 -2.79 31.28
CA HIS A 7 1.58 -1.92 30.90
C HIS A 7 0.81 -2.54 29.72
N ILE A 8 -0.22 -3.32 30.02
CA ILE A 8 -1.08 -3.93 28.98
C ILE A 8 -1.98 -2.83 28.40
N HIS A 9 -1.68 -2.38 27.18
CA HIS A 9 -2.53 -1.43 26.47
C HIS A 9 -3.89 -2.06 26.16
N LYS A 10 -4.99 -1.40 26.57
CA LYS A 10 -6.34 -1.80 26.17
C LYS A 10 -6.53 -1.54 24.67
N LEU A 11 -6.88 -2.57 23.92
CA LEU A 11 -7.21 -2.47 22.50
C LEU A 11 -8.54 -1.73 22.34
N THR A 12 -8.49 -0.46 21.96
CA THR A 12 -9.66 0.43 21.76
C THR A 12 -10.26 0.33 20.36
N GLY A 13 -9.75 -0.57 19.50
CA GLY A 13 -10.15 -0.70 18.09
C GLY A 13 -9.64 0.44 17.18
N LYS A 14 -9.12 1.53 17.76
CA LYS A 14 -8.44 2.61 17.05
C LYS A 14 -6.94 2.49 17.27
N ILE A 15 -6.21 2.14 16.22
CA ILE A 15 -4.74 2.07 16.25
C ILE A 15 -4.22 3.51 16.12
N GLN A 16 -3.54 4.01 17.15
CA GLN A 16 -2.85 5.30 17.08
C GLN A 16 -1.55 5.11 16.31
N THR A 17 -1.51 5.61 15.08
CA THR A 17 -0.31 5.63 14.25
C THR A 17 0.71 6.61 14.86
N PRO A 18 1.93 6.16 15.20
CA PRO A 18 3.00 7.06 15.61
C PRO A 18 3.30 8.06 14.50
N LYS A 19 3.59 9.32 14.86
CA LYS A 19 4.10 10.29 13.88
C LYS A 19 5.44 9.80 13.35
N LEU A 20 5.63 9.88 12.04
CA LEU A 20 6.92 9.57 11.43
C LEU A 20 7.97 10.53 11.99
N LEU A 21 9.05 9.95 12.50
CA LEU A 21 10.12 10.69 13.15
C LEU A 21 10.99 11.47 12.14
N ARG A 22 10.95 11.09 10.86
CA ARG A 22 11.70 11.72 9.76
C ARG A 22 10.98 11.58 8.42
N LYS A 23 11.34 12.43 7.46
CA LYS A 23 10.99 12.26 6.05
C LYS A 23 11.64 10.95 5.56
N GLY A 24 10.89 10.10 4.88
CA GLY A 24 11.36 8.79 4.40
C GLY A 24 12.59 8.87 3.52
N ASN A 25 13.39 7.80 3.50
CA ASN A 25 14.63 7.76 2.73
C ASN A 25 14.37 7.94 1.22
N GLN A 26 13.23 7.43 0.69
CA GLN A 26 12.83 7.59 -0.71
C GLN A 26 11.93 8.79 -0.96
N ALA A 27 11.81 9.73 -0.03
CA ALA A 27 10.90 10.87 -0.21
C ALA A 27 11.29 11.83 -1.35
N SER A 28 12.45 11.65 -1.96
CA SER A 28 12.91 12.36 -3.17
C SER A 28 12.93 11.47 -4.41
N GLU A 29 12.60 10.19 -4.29
CA GLU A 29 12.61 9.24 -5.40
C GLU A 29 11.24 9.26 -6.09
N PHE A 30 11.27 9.22 -7.43
CA PHE A 30 10.07 9.14 -8.25
C PHE A 30 10.37 8.28 -9.47
N THR A 31 9.40 7.46 -9.85
CA THR A 31 9.47 6.70 -11.10
C THR A 31 9.18 7.61 -12.29
N PHE A 32 9.98 7.50 -13.34
CA PHE A 32 9.71 8.20 -14.60
C PHE A 32 8.43 7.64 -15.25
N LEU A 33 7.65 8.54 -15.86
CA LEU A 33 6.46 8.14 -16.63
C LEU A 33 6.88 7.39 -17.89
N ALA A 34 6.05 6.44 -18.31
CA ALA A 34 6.22 5.73 -19.58
C ALA A 34 6.17 6.71 -20.75
N LEU A 35 7.06 6.53 -21.74
CA LEU A 35 7.07 7.34 -22.94
C LEU A 35 5.86 7.00 -23.83
N GLU A 36 5.31 8.01 -24.50
CA GLU A 36 4.15 7.80 -25.39
C GLU A 36 4.48 6.86 -26.56
N GLU A 37 5.74 6.88 -27.04
CA GLU A 37 6.24 6.00 -28.11
C GLU A 37 6.24 4.52 -27.70
N ASP A 38 6.63 4.22 -26.47
CA ASP A 38 6.61 2.86 -25.93
C ASP A 38 5.18 2.34 -25.84
N MET A 39 4.26 3.19 -25.35
CA MET A 39 2.84 2.84 -25.22
C MET A 39 2.22 2.56 -26.59
N GLU A 40 2.51 3.38 -27.61
CA GLU A 40 2.03 3.19 -28.98
C GLU A 40 2.59 1.91 -29.61
N THR A 41 3.89 1.64 -29.42
CA THR A 41 4.55 0.41 -29.92
C THR A 41 3.92 -0.85 -29.31
N LEU A 42 3.52 -0.79 -28.04
CA LEU A 42 2.85 -1.89 -27.33
C LEU A 42 1.33 -1.97 -27.63
N GLY A 43 0.76 -1.02 -28.37
CA GLY A 43 -0.67 -0.95 -28.66
C GLY A 43 -1.52 -0.46 -27.48
N PHE A 44 -0.91 0.19 -26.48
CA PHE A 44 -1.60 0.80 -25.35
C PHE A 44 -1.93 2.28 -25.60
N PRO A 45 -2.92 2.85 -24.88
CA PRO A 45 -3.22 4.27 -24.98
C PRO A 45 -2.04 5.14 -24.51
N LYS A 46 -1.75 6.22 -25.26
CA LYS A 46 -0.69 7.20 -24.92
C LYS A 46 -0.91 7.89 -23.58
N LYS A 47 -2.18 8.06 -23.20
CA LYS A 47 -2.60 8.72 -21.95
C LYS A 47 -3.64 7.90 -21.23
N LEU A 48 -3.66 8.10 -19.91
CA LEU A 48 -4.63 7.51 -19.01
C LEU A 48 -6.05 7.91 -19.43
N GLN A 49 -6.92 6.92 -19.62
CA GLN A 49 -8.27 7.13 -20.13
C GLN A 49 -9.18 7.70 -19.06
N GLU A 50 -10.23 8.42 -19.44
CA GLU A 50 -11.21 8.91 -18.47
C GLU A 50 -11.92 7.75 -17.75
N GLY A 51 -12.11 7.88 -16.44
CA GLY A 51 -12.71 6.85 -15.60
C GLY A 51 -11.88 5.56 -15.48
N TRP A 52 -10.59 5.58 -15.82
CA TRP A 52 -9.70 4.41 -15.69
C TRP A 52 -9.68 3.83 -14.28
N GLN A 53 -9.71 4.69 -13.26
CA GLN A 53 -9.58 4.29 -11.86
C GLN A 53 -10.79 3.48 -11.42
N ASP A 54 -12.00 3.97 -11.71
CA ASP A 54 -13.24 3.27 -11.37
C ASP A 54 -13.34 1.93 -12.11
N LYS A 55 -12.94 1.89 -13.38
CA LYS A 55 -12.86 0.65 -14.17
C LYS A 55 -11.88 -0.34 -13.55
N ALA A 56 -10.67 0.11 -13.22
CA ALA A 56 -9.63 -0.72 -12.61
C ALA A 56 -10.08 -1.27 -11.26
N VAL A 57 -10.68 -0.43 -10.41
CA VAL A 57 -11.22 -0.85 -9.10
C VAL A 57 -12.38 -1.83 -9.27
N GLY A 58 -13.26 -1.62 -10.26
CA GLY A 58 -14.36 -2.52 -10.57
C GLY A 58 -13.88 -3.92 -10.97
N VAL A 59 -12.94 -4.00 -11.90
CA VAL A 59 -12.31 -5.27 -12.31
C VAL A 59 -11.58 -5.92 -11.15
N PHE A 60 -10.84 -5.13 -10.35
CA PHE A 60 -10.13 -5.65 -9.20
C PHE A 60 -11.07 -6.26 -8.15
N LYS A 61 -12.23 -5.63 -7.92
CA LYS A 61 -13.27 -6.18 -7.07
C LYS A 61 -13.79 -7.51 -7.61
N GLU A 62 -14.10 -7.60 -8.90
CA GLU A 62 -14.54 -8.84 -9.53
C GLU A 62 -13.50 -9.97 -9.37
N LEU A 63 -12.21 -9.65 -9.52
CA LEU A 63 -11.12 -10.60 -9.31
C LEU A 63 -11.06 -11.07 -7.84
N LEU A 64 -11.25 -10.18 -6.87
CA LEU A 64 -11.24 -10.53 -5.45
C LEU A 64 -12.44 -11.42 -5.05
N ASP A 65 -13.60 -11.20 -5.68
CA ASP A 65 -14.81 -11.99 -5.42
C ASP A 65 -14.68 -13.41 -5.99
N ASN A 66 -13.98 -13.58 -7.13
CA ASN A 66 -13.86 -14.86 -7.82
C ASN A 66 -12.55 -15.61 -7.58
N ASN A 67 -11.50 -14.95 -7.09
CA ASN A 67 -10.19 -15.55 -6.87
C ASN A 67 -9.79 -15.53 -5.38
N LYS A 68 -10.04 -16.65 -4.70
CA LYS A 68 -9.67 -16.83 -3.29
C LYS A 68 -8.17 -16.68 -3.02
N ALA A 69 -7.31 -17.14 -3.94
CA ALA A 69 -5.86 -17.05 -3.75
C ALA A 69 -5.41 -15.58 -3.79
N LEU A 70 -5.93 -14.80 -4.75
CA LEU A 70 -5.69 -13.35 -4.82
C LEU A 70 -6.20 -12.65 -3.56
N LYS A 71 -7.42 -12.96 -3.13
CA LYS A 71 -7.99 -12.38 -1.91
C LYS A 71 -7.14 -12.69 -0.68
N THR A 72 -6.74 -13.95 -0.51
CA THR A 72 -5.86 -14.37 0.59
C THR A 72 -4.51 -13.67 0.50
N TYR A 73 -3.93 -13.54 -0.70
CA TYR A 73 -2.68 -12.83 -0.93
C TYR A 73 -2.79 -11.34 -0.57
N MET A 74 -3.94 -10.70 -0.81
CA MET A 74 -4.17 -9.31 -0.38
C MET A 74 -4.42 -9.16 1.12
N ASP A 75 -5.04 -10.16 1.76
CA ASP A 75 -5.29 -10.17 3.21
C ASP A 75 -3.99 -10.37 4.02
N ILE A 76 -2.99 -11.05 3.45
CA ILE A 76 -1.66 -11.17 4.06
C ILE A 76 -0.79 -9.94 3.73
N CYS A 77 0.19 -9.65 4.59
CA CYS A 77 1.10 -8.52 4.36
C CYS A 77 1.99 -8.77 3.13
N VAL A 78 1.66 -8.13 2.02
CA VAL A 78 2.45 -8.17 0.76
C VAL A 78 3.33 -6.93 0.56
N ARG A 79 3.49 -6.12 1.61
CA ARG A 79 4.22 -4.84 1.56
C ARG A 79 3.70 -3.88 0.48
N CYS A 80 2.39 -3.93 0.20
CA CYS A 80 1.71 -3.04 -0.75
C CYS A 80 1.59 -1.59 -0.27
N GLY A 81 1.88 -1.32 1.00
CA GLY A 81 1.78 0.01 1.59
C GLY A 81 0.36 0.49 1.93
N ALA A 82 -0.68 -0.31 1.73
CA ALA A 82 -2.03 0.05 2.17
C ALA A 82 -2.14 0.21 3.71
N CYS A 83 -1.31 -0.52 4.44
CA CYS A 83 -1.16 -0.42 5.90
C CYS A 83 0.12 0.31 6.31
N THR A 84 0.74 1.09 5.41
CA THR A 84 2.00 1.81 5.63
C THR A 84 2.01 2.52 6.97
N ASP A 85 0.94 3.23 7.31
CA ASP A 85 0.80 3.98 8.54
C ASP A 85 0.90 3.11 9.82
N LYS A 86 0.69 1.80 9.72
CA LYS A 86 0.76 0.83 10.82
C LYS A 86 1.92 -0.17 10.65
N CYS A 87 2.65 -0.11 9.55
CA CYS A 87 3.68 -1.08 9.20
C CYS A 87 4.95 -0.85 10.03
N GLN A 88 5.42 -1.88 10.76
CA GLN A 88 6.64 -1.77 11.57
C GLN A 88 7.88 -1.37 10.75
N PHE A 89 7.94 -1.75 9.47
CA PHE A 89 9.03 -1.37 8.59
C PHE A 89 8.98 0.13 8.26
N PHE A 90 7.79 0.64 7.92
CA PHE A 90 7.58 2.05 7.62
C PHE A 90 7.82 2.95 8.84
N LEU A 91 7.33 2.54 10.02
CA LEU A 91 7.52 3.31 11.25
C LEU A 91 9.00 3.41 11.65
N GLY A 92 9.80 2.38 11.34
CA GLY A 92 11.24 2.36 11.61
C GLY A 92 12.08 3.11 10.56
N SER A 93 11.76 2.96 9.27
CA SER A 93 12.54 3.57 8.18
C SER A 93 12.08 4.97 7.80
N GLY A 94 10.79 5.28 8.02
CA GLY A 94 10.07 6.41 7.45
C GLY A 94 9.73 6.22 5.96
N ASP A 95 10.08 5.06 5.38
CA ASP A 95 10.17 4.86 3.94
C ASP A 95 8.90 4.22 3.38
N ILE A 96 8.09 5.04 2.70
CA ILE A 96 6.97 4.52 1.92
C ILE A 96 7.67 3.85 0.74
N ASN A 97 7.36 2.59 0.43
CA ASN A 97 7.73 2.12 -0.90
C ASN A 97 7.24 3.14 -1.94
#